data_AF-A0A1D2ST54-F1
#
_entry.id   AF-A0A1D2ST54-F1
#
_cell.length_a   1.000
_cell.length_b   1.000
_cell.length_c   1.000
_cell.angle_alpha   90.00
_cell.angle_beta   90.00
_cell.angle_gamma   90.00
#
_symmetry.space_group_name_H-M   'P 1'
#
loop_
_entity.id
_entity.type
_entity.pdbx_description
1 polymer ?
#
loop_
_entity_poly.entity_id
_entity_poly.type
_entity_poly.pdbx_seq_one_letter_code
_entity_poly.pdbx_strand_id
1 'polypeptide(L)'
;MLAEAMCKHFNYTYAPSAEQFWMHGHSSETSYIYVTTNSLTGEQLRALSDEVGEHRSLLICCKAFEEPSARALGNLTIRKIPGAVLDRCEWGKDDYSLKIESLPMMQEDDDDDVPFAPKRSGKQDAATGDLFADEAEA
;
A
#
# COMPACT_ATOMS: atom_id res chain seq x y z
N MET A 1 4.41 -10.82 -0.80
CA MET A 1 3.84 -10.24 -2.03
C MET A 1 3.45 -11.34 -3.01
N LEU A 2 2.24 -11.31 -3.57
CA LEU A 2 1.74 -12.34 -4.50
C LEU A 2 2.60 -12.46 -5.76
N ALA A 3 3.00 -11.33 -6.34
CA ALA A 3 3.84 -11.30 -7.53
C ALA A 3 5.17 -12.04 -7.32
N GLU A 4 5.84 -11.85 -6.19
CA GLU A 4 7.09 -12.55 -5.86
C GLU A 4 6.90 -14.07 -5.73
N ALA A 5 5.81 -14.50 -5.08
CA ALA A 5 5.49 -15.93 -4.94
C ALA A 5 5.21 -16.58 -6.30
N MET A 6 4.49 -15.89 -7.17
CA MET A 6 4.21 -16.33 -8.54
C MET A 6 5.47 -16.34 -9.41
N CYS A 7 6.35 -15.34 -9.25
CA CYS A 7 7.65 -15.32 -9.92
C CYS A 7 8.47 -16.55 -9.54
N LYS A 8 8.56 -16.87 -8.24
CA LYS A 8 9.25 -18.08 -7.75
C LYS A 8 8.62 -19.37 -8.28
N HIS A 9 7.29 -19.44 -8.39
CA HIS A 9 6.61 -20.62 -8.91
C HIS A 9 6.89 -20.88 -10.40
N PHE A 10 7.06 -19.82 -11.18
CA PHE A 10 7.28 -19.90 -12.63
C PHE A 10 8.74 -19.73 -13.04
N ASN A 11 9.69 -19.68 -12.10
CA ASN A 11 11.11 -19.40 -12.37
C ASN A 11 11.36 -18.03 -13.07
N TYR A 12 10.59 -17.01 -12.68
CA TYR A 12 10.82 -15.61 -13.07
C TYR A 12 11.60 -14.88 -11.98
N THR A 13 12.41 -13.92 -12.40
CA THR A 13 13.07 -12.97 -11.50
C THR A 13 12.07 -11.87 -11.17
N TYR A 14 11.79 -11.69 -9.88
CA TYR A 14 10.95 -10.60 -9.41
C TYR A 14 11.70 -9.27 -9.59
N ALA A 15 11.18 -8.42 -10.48
CA ALA A 15 11.75 -7.14 -10.84
C ALA A 15 10.58 -6.23 -11.25
N PRO A 16 9.85 -5.67 -10.26
CA PRO A 16 8.73 -4.80 -10.55
C PRO A 16 9.23 -3.48 -11.13
N SER A 17 8.68 -3.09 -12.28
CA SER A 17 8.99 -1.80 -12.89
C SER A 17 8.00 -0.74 -12.46
N ALA A 18 8.51 0.46 -12.19
CA ALA A 18 7.69 1.62 -11.84
C ALA A 18 6.98 2.23 -13.06
N GLU A 19 7.50 1.99 -14.27
CA GLU A 19 7.01 2.59 -15.51
C GLU A 19 5.92 1.75 -16.20
N GLN A 20 5.99 0.42 -16.09
CA GLN A 20 5.02 -0.49 -16.69
C GLN A 20 4.30 -1.27 -15.59
N PHE A 21 3.01 -0.99 -15.41
CA PHE A 21 2.19 -1.61 -14.36
C PHE A 21 2.09 -3.14 -14.49
N TRP A 22 2.22 -3.67 -15.71
CA TRP A 22 2.14 -5.10 -15.98
C TRP A 22 3.47 -5.84 -15.80
N MET A 23 4.58 -5.12 -15.67
CA MET A 23 5.91 -5.72 -15.57
C MET A 23 6.28 -5.93 -14.10
N HIS A 24 5.90 -7.09 -13.55
CA HIS A 24 6.27 -7.48 -12.18
C HIS A 24 7.56 -8.29 -12.10
N GLY A 25 7.97 -8.89 -13.21
CA GLY A 25 9.21 -9.66 -13.31
C GLY A 25 9.47 -10.13 -14.73
N HIS A 26 10.66 -10.69 -14.93
CA HIS A 26 11.10 -11.21 -16.21
C HIS A 26 11.89 -12.52 -16.03
N SER A 27 11.83 -13.40 -17.03
CA SER A 27 12.64 -14.64 -17.07
C SER A 27 13.65 -14.59 -18.21
N SER A 28 13.25 -14.01 -19.34
CA SER A 28 14.08 -13.79 -20.53
C SER A 28 13.92 -12.36 -21.03
N GLU A 29 14.68 -12.00 -22.07
CA GLU A 29 14.67 -10.68 -22.73
C GLU A 29 13.28 -10.26 -23.22
N THR A 30 12.47 -11.24 -23.64
CA THR A 30 11.13 -11.02 -24.20
C THR A 30 10.03 -11.60 -23.33
N SER A 31 10.34 -12.20 -22.17
CA SER A 31 9.38 -12.95 -21.36
C SER A 31 9.14 -12.28 -20.02
N TYR A 32 7.91 -11.78 -19.85
CA TYR A 32 7.49 -11.02 -18.67
C TYR A 32 6.36 -11.73 -17.92
N ILE A 33 6.17 -11.40 -16.64
CA ILE A 33 5.08 -11.90 -15.81
C ILE A 33 4.25 -10.74 -15.25
N TYR A 34 2.94 -10.84 -15.44
CA TYR A 34 1.94 -9.98 -14.83
C TYR A 34 1.06 -10.80 -13.90
N VAL A 35 0.80 -10.28 -12.71
CA VAL A 35 0.08 -11.00 -11.66
C VAL A 35 -0.97 -10.07 -11.10
N THR A 36 -2.24 -10.41 -11.30
CA THR A 36 -3.35 -9.63 -10.78
C THR A 36 -4.39 -10.53 -10.12
N THR A 37 -4.97 -10.04 -9.03
CA THR A 37 -6.10 -10.70 -8.35
C THR A 37 -7.43 -10.36 -9.01
N ASN A 38 -7.43 -9.40 -9.94
CA ASN A 38 -8.63 -8.95 -10.61
C ASN A 38 -9.05 -9.93 -11.72
N SER A 39 -10.34 -9.91 -12.05
CA SER A 39 -10.86 -10.60 -13.23
C SER A 39 -10.52 -9.77 -14.47
N LEU A 40 -9.85 -10.38 -15.45
CA LEU A 40 -9.54 -9.70 -16.71
C LEU A 40 -10.63 -9.96 -17.75
N THR A 41 -11.13 -8.89 -18.34
CA THR A 41 -12.03 -8.96 -19.50
C THR A 41 -11.26 -9.06 -20.81
N GLY A 42 -11.93 -9.48 -21.88
CA GLY A 42 -11.35 -9.57 -23.21
C GLY A 42 -10.80 -8.24 -23.72
N GLU A 43 -11.45 -7.12 -23.38
CA GLU A 43 -11.00 -5.78 -23.73
C GLU A 43 -9.68 -5.42 -23.02
N GLN A 44 -9.55 -5.75 -21.74
CA GLN A 44 -8.31 -5.53 -20.99
C GLN A 44 -7.16 -6.37 -21.51
N LEU A 45 -7.43 -7.64 -21.89
CA LEU A 45 -6.44 -8.50 -22.52
C LEU A 45 -5.98 -7.94 -23.87
N ARG A 46 -6.89 -7.37 -24.66
CA ARG A 46 -6.56 -6.73 -25.93
C ARG A 46 -5.69 -5.48 -25.73
N ALA A 47 -6.04 -4.63 -24.78
CA ALA A 47 -5.25 -3.44 -24.44
C ALA A 47 -3.84 -3.82 -23.96
N LEU A 48 -3.72 -4.84 -23.11
CA LEU A 48 -2.44 -5.39 -22.68
C LEU A 48 -1.62 -5.95 -23.85
N SER A 49 -2.27 -6.64 -24.79
CA SER A 49 -1.60 -7.15 -25.99
C SER A 49 -1.02 -6.04 -26.86
N ASP A 50 -1.76 -4.94 -27.03
CA ASP A 50 -1.32 -3.78 -27.81
C ASP A 50 -0.10 -3.10 -27.15
N GLU A 51 -0.13 -2.96 -25.81
CA GLU A 51 0.94 -2.33 -25.04
C GLU A 51 2.22 -3.18 -24.96
N VAL A 52 2.08 -4.50 -24.82
CA VAL A 52 3.22 -5.44 -24.81
C VAL A 52 3.83 -5.59 -26.20
N GLY A 53 2.99 -5.47 -27.24
CA GLY A 53 3.37 -5.70 -28.62
C GLY A 53 3.59 -7.19 -28.94
N GLU A 54 3.83 -7.47 -30.22
CA GLU A 54 3.94 -8.83 -30.76
C GLU A 54 5.32 -9.46 -30.54
N HIS A 55 6.33 -8.63 -30.24
CA HIS A 55 7.72 -9.06 -30.03
C HIS A 55 8.00 -9.61 -28.62
N ARG A 56 7.05 -9.47 -27.70
CA ARG A 56 7.20 -9.84 -26.28
C ARG A 56 6.11 -10.82 -25.89
N SER A 57 6.45 -11.74 -25.00
CA SER A 57 5.53 -12.72 -24.43
C SER A 57 5.23 -12.34 -22.98
N LEU A 58 3.93 -12.21 -22.65
CA LEU A 58 3.48 -11.90 -21.30
C LEU A 58 2.74 -13.09 -20.70
N LEU A 59 3.24 -13.59 -19.57
CA LEU A 59 2.55 -14.56 -18.73
C LEU A 59 1.64 -13.82 -17.75
N ILE A 60 0.33 -13.94 -17.94
CA ILE A 60 -0.67 -13.31 -17.08
C ILE A 60 -1.21 -14.36 -16.10
N CYS A 61 -1.06 -14.08 -14.81
CA CYS A 61 -1.62 -14.87 -13.73
C CYS A 61 -2.83 -14.16 -13.12
N CYS A 62 -4.02 -14.75 -13.28
CA CYS A 62 -5.28 -14.17 -12.79
C CYS A 62 -6.12 -15.17 -12.00
N LYS A 63 -7.07 -14.64 -11.22
CA LYS A 63 -8.11 -15.45 -10.56
C LYS A 63 -9.18 -15.92 -11.54
N ALA A 64 -9.62 -15.03 -12.43
CA ALA A 64 -10.60 -15.32 -13.47
C ALA A 64 -10.26 -14.54 -14.75
N PHE A 65 -10.58 -15.10 -15.90
CA PHE A 65 -10.39 -14.48 -17.21
C PHE A 65 -11.35 -15.07 -18.24
N GLU A 66 -11.58 -14.33 -19.31
CA GLU A 66 -12.35 -14.79 -20.47
C GLU A 66 -11.47 -15.66 -21.39
N GLU A 67 -11.67 -16.98 -21.34
CA GLU A 67 -11.00 -17.98 -22.20
C GLU A 67 -11.05 -17.70 -23.72
N PRO A 68 -12.15 -17.19 -24.32
CA PRO A 68 -12.16 -16.92 -25.77
C PRO A 68 -11.16 -15.84 -26.19
N SER A 69 -10.99 -14.78 -25.38
CA SER A 69 -10.01 -13.73 -25.64
C SER A 69 -8.58 -14.19 -25.36
N ALA A 70 -8.40 -15.09 -24.38
CA ALA A 70 -7.11 -15.71 -24.09
C ALA A 70 -6.57 -16.55 -25.26
N ARG A 71 -7.44 -17.23 -26.00
CA ARG A 71 -7.07 -18.04 -27.17
C ARG A 71 -6.80 -17.23 -28.43
N ALA A 72 -7.28 -15.99 -28.47
CA ALA A 72 -7.16 -15.14 -29.65
C ALA A 72 -5.80 -14.44 -29.77
N LEU A 73 -5.00 -14.41 -28.69
CA LEU A 73 -3.78 -13.61 -28.59
C LEU A 73 -2.56 -14.54 -28.46
N GLY A 74 -1.75 -14.63 -29.53
CA GLY A 74 -0.59 -15.54 -29.57
C GLY A 74 0.61 -15.09 -28.73
N ASN A 75 0.65 -13.81 -28.36
CA ASN A 75 1.69 -13.17 -27.54
C ASN A 75 1.40 -13.23 -26.03
N LEU A 76 0.17 -13.57 -25.62
CA LEU A 76 -0.23 -13.64 -24.21
C LEU A 76 -0.43 -15.09 -23.78
N THR A 77 0.16 -15.48 -22.66
CA THR A 77 -0.10 -16.78 -22.01
C THR A 77 -0.84 -16.54 -20.70
N ILE A 78 -2.08 -17.02 -20.59
CA ILE A 78 -2.88 -16.80 -19.38
C ILE A 78 -2.96 -18.09 -18.56
N ARG A 79 -2.63 -18.00 -17.27
CA ARG A 79 -2.68 -19.11 -16.31
C ARG A 79 -3.52 -18.72 -15.10
N LYS A 80 -4.34 -19.66 -14.62
CA LYS A 80 -5.06 -19.50 -13.35
C LYS A 80 -4.07 -19.62 -12.20
N ILE A 81 -4.23 -18.74 -11.21
CA ILE A 81 -3.46 -18.82 -9.97
C ILE A 81 -3.95 -20.04 -9.17
N PRO A 82 -3.06 -20.96 -8.77
CA PRO A 82 -3.45 -22.08 -7.92
C PRO A 82 -4.06 -21.57 -6.60
N GLY A 83 -5.20 -22.15 -6.19
CA GLY A 83 -5.89 -21.76 -4.96
C GLY A 83 -5.01 -21.82 -3.71
N ALA A 84 -4.04 -22.74 -3.67
CA ALA A 84 -3.07 -22.85 -2.58
C ALA A 84 -2.13 -21.63 -2.45
N VAL A 85 -1.86 -20.91 -3.55
CA VAL A 85 -1.09 -19.66 -3.51
C VAL A 85 -1.99 -18.52 -3.05
N LEU A 86 -3.26 -18.50 -3.48
CA LEU A 86 -4.25 -17.53 -2.99
C LEU A 86 -4.49 -17.64 -1.48
N ASP A 87 -4.57 -18.87 -0.97
CA ASP A 87 -4.81 -19.17 0.45
C ASP A 87 -3.60 -18.85 1.33
N ARG A 88 -2.39 -19.22 0.87
CA ARG A 88 -1.14 -18.94 1.62
C ARG A 88 -0.61 -17.53 1.48
N CYS A 89 -1.04 -16.77 0.47
CA CYS A 89 -0.56 -15.41 0.25
C CYS A 89 -1.52 -14.44 0.95
N GLU A 90 -1.34 -14.32 2.26
CA GLU A 90 -1.99 -13.29 3.09
C GLU A 90 -1.74 -11.92 2.47
N TRP A 91 -2.81 -11.29 1.97
CA TRP A 91 -2.77 -9.98 1.34
C TRP A 91 -2.71 -8.91 2.42
N GLY A 92 -1.73 -8.01 2.36
CA GLY A 92 -1.65 -6.90 3.31
C GLY A 92 -1.46 -7.35 4.75
N LYS A 93 -0.44 -8.16 5.03
CA LYS A 93 0.06 -8.27 6.41
C LYS A 93 0.78 -6.97 6.77
N ASP A 94 -0.04 -5.97 7.04
CA ASP A 94 0.31 -4.73 7.70
C ASP A 94 0.45 -5.07 9.19
N ASP A 95 1.52 -5.79 9.54
CA ASP A 95 1.91 -6.01 10.93
C ASP A 95 2.55 -4.71 11.50
N TYR A 96 1.93 -3.54 11.26
CA TYR A 96 2.08 -2.39 12.17
C TYR A 96 1.26 -2.60 13.44
N SER A 97 1.26 -3.84 13.98
CA SER A 97 1.15 -4.01 15.41
C SER A 97 2.42 -3.43 16.02
N LEU A 98 2.42 -2.11 16.22
CA LEU A 98 3.14 -1.47 17.32
C LEU A 98 2.71 -2.19 18.60
N LYS A 99 3.33 -3.34 18.88
CA LYS A 99 3.41 -3.88 20.21
C LYS A 99 4.23 -2.86 20.99
N ILE A 100 3.53 -1.89 21.55
CA ILE A 100 4.03 -1.14 22.70
C ILE A 100 4.06 -2.20 23.82
N GLU A 101 5.09 -3.03 23.82
CA GLU A 101 5.45 -3.83 24.98
C GLU A 101 5.76 -2.84 26.09
N SER A 102 4.81 -2.76 27.02
CA SER A 102 4.87 -2.20 28.36
C SER A 102 6.22 -1.62 28.75
N LEU A 103 6.35 -0.29 28.65
CA LEU A 103 7.35 0.40 29.46
C LEU A 103 6.93 0.18 30.94
N PRO A 104 7.79 -0.43 31.78
CA PRO A 104 7.50 -0.50 33.20
C PRO A 104 7.34 0.91 33.74
N MET A 105 6.26 1.14 34.51
CA MET A 105 6.09 2.35 35.31
C MET A 105 7.35 2.53 36.15
N MET A 106 8.17 3.53 35.83
CA MET A 106 9.26 3.94 36.70
C MET A 106 8.61 4.59 37.92
N GLN A 107 8.36 3.78 38.95
CA GLN A 107 8.09 4.25 40.28
C GLN A 107 9.44 4.65 40.88
N GLU A 108 9.67 5.95 41.02
CA GLU A 108 10.69 6.52 41.87
C GLU A 108 9.96 7.44 42.85
N ASP A 109 9.49 6.85 43.96
CA ASP A 109 9.32 7.54 45.23
C ASP A 109 10.70 8.07 45.69
N ASP A 110 10.82 9.38 45.96
CA ASP A 110 11.14 9.96 47.29
C ASP A 110 11.43 11.48 47.18
N ASP A 111 10.68 12.24 47.99
CA ASP A 111 10.98 13.48 48.73
C ASP A 111 11.86 14.62 48.18
N ASP A 112 11.31 15.86 48.10
CA ASP A 112 11.48 16.89 49.15
C ASP A 112 10.71 18.22 48.84
N ASP A 113 9.92 18.66 49.83
CA ASP A 113 9.50 20.02 50.25
C ASP A 113 9.07 21.11 49.22
N VAL A 114 7.79 21.54 49.27
CA VAL A 114 7.36 22.90 49.75
C VAL A 114 5.81 23.08 49.74
N PRO A 115 5.23 23.92 50.65
CA PRO A 115 3.91 23.70 51.25
C PRO A 115 2.70 24.37 50.56
N PHE A 116 1.54 23.97 51.07
CA PHE A 116 0.17 24.09 50.57
C PHE A 116 -0.51 25.48 50.75
N ALA A 117 -1.35 25.83 49.76
CA ALA A 117 -2.55 26.71 49.78
C ALA A 117 -2.39 28.25 49.61
N PRO A 118 -3.41 28.98 49.05
CA PRO A 118 -4.84 28.62 49.01
C PRO A 118 -5.62 28.80 47.68
N LYS A 119 -6.78 28.14 47.65
CA LYS A 119 -7.87 28.22 46.66
C LYS A 119 -8.34 29.65 46.42
N ARG A 120 -8.60 30.02 45.15
CA ARG A 120 -9.62 31.01 44.80
C ARG A 120 -10.49 30.52 43.64
N SER A 121 -11.75 30.30 43.99
CA SER A 121 -12.87 29.99 43.11
C SER A 121 -13.05 31.06 42.05
N GLY A 122 -13.51 30.62 40.88
CA GLY A 122 -13.46 31.37 39.64
C GLY A 122 -14.31 32.63 39.57
N LYS A 123 -13.98 33.41 38.53
CA LYS A 123 -14.88 34.08 37.58
C LYS A 123 -14.00 34.89 36.62
N GLN A 124 -13.75 34.38 35.41
CA GLN A 124 -13.19 35.19 34.32
C GLN A 124 -14.35 35.52 33.39
N ASP A 125 -14.88 36.73 33.55
CA ASP A 125 -15.77 37.38 32.61
C ASP A 125 -15.07 38.65 32.13
N ALA A 126 -15.09 38.81 30.80
CA ALA A 126 -14.93 40.03 30.01
C ALA A 126 -13.85 41.05 30.42
N ALA A 127 -12.85 41.24 29.55
CA ALA A 127 -12.78 42.45 28.71
C ALA A 127 -11.54 42.43 27.82
N THR A 128 -11.80 42.24 26.54
CA THR A 128 -11.12 42.79 25.38
C THR A 128 -10.34 44.09 25.64
N GLY A 129 -9.18 44.21 24.98
CA GLY A 129 -8.83 45.47 24.33
C GLY A 129 -7.48 46.04 24.69
N ASP A 130 -6.46 45.49 24.03
CA ASP A 130 -5.17 46.13 23.80
C ASP A 130 -5.29 47.22 22.72
N LEU A 131 -4.24 48.06 22.62
CA LEU A 131 -3.79 48.83 21.44
C LEU A 131 -4.36 50.23 21.19
N PHE A 132 -3.66 51.22 21.78
CA PHE A 132 -3.12 52.40 21.08
C PHE A 132 -3.97 53.06 19.98
N ALA A 133 -4.58 54.20 20.31
CA ALA A 133 -4.78 55.29 19.35
C ALA A 133 -4.64 56.63 20.11
N ASP A 134 -3.44 57.15 20.00
CA ASP A 134 -2.94 58.44 20.48
C ASP A 134 -3.28 59.56 19.48
N GLU A 135 -3.37 60.77 20.02
CA GLU A 135 -3.15 62.07 19.38
C GLU A 135 -4.30 62.84 18.68
N ALA A 136 -4.71 63.90 19.39
CA ALA A 136 -4.74 65.32 19.00
C ALA A 136 -5.95 65.99 18.31
N GLU A 137 -6.18 67.20 18.84
CA GLU A 137 -7.21 68.20 18.65
C GLU A 137 -7.34 68.80 17.24
N ALA A 138 -8.58 69.22 16.91
CA ALA A 138 -8.92 70.60 16.53
C ALA A 138 -10.44 70.84 16.64
#